data_AF-J9FT38-F1
#
_entry.id   AF-J9FT38-F1
#
_cell.length_a   1.000
_cell.length_b   1.000
_cell.length_c   1.000
_cell.angle_alpha   90.00
_cell.angle_beta   90.00
_cell.angle_gamma   90.00
#
_symmetry.space_group_name_H-M   'P 1'
#
loop_
_entity.id
_entity.type
_entity.pdbx_description
1 polymer ?
#
loop_
_entity_poly.entity_id
_entity_poly.type
_entity_poly.pdbx_seq_one_letter_code
_entity_poly.pdbx_strand_id
1 'polypeptide(L)'
;MNDRVSQAVNILVVFDEYKNDLDIRKIAFLKGLWGGGGQTKKNTLTDGMATQTIVTTGVVICGQEKPTQDMALYTRVLFLEYTKTSFSFLEKRNYEALQGITNSGLTHLTLEILKYRELFEKN
;
A
#
# COMPACT_ATOMS: atom_id res chain seq x y z
N MET A 1 11.89 4.15 1.40
CA MET A 1 10.64 3.72 0.72
C MET A 1 10.82 2.37 0.06
N ASN A 2 11.84 2.17 -0.77
CA ASN A 2 12.05 0.91 -1.50
C ASN A 2 12.22 -0.33 -0.61
N ASP A 3 12.97 -0.25 0.50
CA ASP A 3 13.17 -1.41 1.37
C ASP A 3 11.84 -1.93 1.97
N ARG A 4 10.87 -1.04 2.20
CA ARG A 4 9.55 -1.42 2.74
C ARG A 4 8.72 -2.25 1.76
N VAL A 5 8.90 -2.07 0.45
CA VAL A 5 8.14 -2.78 -0.59
C VAL A 5 8.92 -3.93 -1.21
N SER A 6 10.26 -3.90 -1.15
CA SER A 6 11.13 -4.92 -1.76
C SER A 6 11.45 -6.10 -0.84
N GLN A 7 11.38 -5.90 0.48
CA GLN A 7 11.62 -6.97 1.47
C GLN A 7 10.33 -7.65 1.94
N ALA A 8 9.18 -7.11 1.51
CA ALA A 8 7.86 -7.55 1.90
C ALA A 8 7.25 -8.41 0.79
N VAL A 9 6.53 -9.47 1.17
CA VAL A 9 5.84 -10.38 0.23
C VAL A 9 4.46 -10.67 0.79
N ASN A 10 3.42 -10.60 -0.04
CA ASN A 10 2.04 -10.89 0.33
C ASN A 10 1.49 -10.06 1.50
N ILE A 11 1.99 -8.83 1.67
CA ILE A 11 1.46 -7.86 2.64
C ILE A 11 1.09 -6.55 1.96
N LEU A 12 0.35 -5.72 2.68
CA LEU A 12 0.11 -4.33 2.30
C LEU A 12 1.17 -3.40 2.91
N VAL A 13 1.70 -2.50 2.09
CA VAL A 13 2.59 -1.42 2.53
C VAL A 13 1.85 -0.10 2.42
N VAL A 14 1.82 0.67 3.51
CA VAL A 14 1.17 1.99 3.55
C VAL A 14 2.24 3.07 3.44
N PHE A 15 2.06 3.97 2.47
CA PHE A 15 2.73 5.26 2.40
C PHE A 15 1.74 6.34 2.78
N ASP A 16 2.01 7.05 3.87
CA ASP A 16 1.17 8.13 4.36
C ASP A 16 1.69 9.51 3.90
N GLU A 17 0.85 10.53 4.05
CA GLU A 17 1.17 11.93 3.74
C GLU A 17 1.52 12.22 2.27
N TYR A 18 0.79 11.62 1.32
CA TYR A 18 0.86 12.05 -0.07
C TYR A 18 0.45 13.51 -0.22
N LYS A 19 1.28 14.25 -0.96
CA LYS A 19 1.04 15.61 -1.42
C LYS A 19 1.47 15.73 -2.88
N ASN A 20 0.88 16.65 -3.62
CA ASN A 20 1.26 16.86 -5.01
C ASN A 20 2.68 17.43 -5.15
N ASP A 21 3.19 18.15 -4.14
CA ASP A 21 4.55 18.69 -4.10
C ASP A 21 5.67 17.65 -3.89
N LEU A 22 5.34 16.35 -3.90
CA LEU A 22 6.33 15.28 -3.82
C LEU A 22 7.38 15.36 -4.93
N ASP A 23 8.65 15.13 -4.55
CA ASP A 23 9.79 15.05 -5.47
C ASP A 23 9.49 14.09 -6.64
N ILE A 24 9.82 14.51 -7.87
CA ILE A 24 9.53 13.78 -9.10
C ILE A 24 10.06 12.35 -9.10
N ARG A 25 11.15 12.06 -8.37
CA ARG A 25 11.69 10.70 -8.22
C ARG A 25 10.78 9.82 -7.38
N LYS A 26 10.10 10.37 -6.38
CA LYS A 26 9.10 9.65 -5.58
C LYS A 26 7.86 9.35 -6.42
N ILE A 27 7.41 10.30 -7.23
CA ILE A 27 6.31 10.07 -8.18
C ILE A 27 6.68 8.99 -9.21
N ALA A 28 7.88 9.05 -9.79
CA ALA A 28 8.37 8.03 -10.69
C ALA A 28 8.45 6.64 -10.03
N PHE A 29 8.90 6.59 -8.77
CA PHE A 29 8.91 5.37 -7.98
C PHE A 29 7.50 4.80 -7.79
N LEU A 30 6.53 5.62 -7.34
CA LEU A 30 5.13 5.18 -7.16
C LEU A 30 4.51 4.67 -8.47
N LYS A 31 4.80 5.31 -9.61
CA LYS A 31 4.37 4.81 -10.93
C LYS A 31 5.00 3.46 -11.28
N GLY A 32 6.26 3.24 -10.90
CA GLY A 32 6.96 1.97 -11.10
C GLY A 32 6.31 0.81 -10.34
N LEU A 33 5.85 1.06 -9.12
CA LEU A 33 5.23 0.04 -8.26
C LEU A 33 4.02 -0.63 -8.90
N TRP A 34 3.22 0.13 -9.66
CA TRP A 34 2.08 -0.41 -10.41
C TRP A 34 2.47 -1.49 -11.41
N GLY A 35 3.66 -1.38 -12.02
CA GLY A 35 4.22 -2.39 -12.93
C GLY A 35 4.98 -3.51 -12.23
N GLY A 36 4.91 -3.61 -10.89
CA GLY A 36 5.74 -4.52 -10.10
C GLY A 36 7.22 -4.10 -10.03
N GLY A 37 7.53 -2.88 -10.47
CA GLY A 37 8.89 -2.36 -10.55
C GLY A 37 9.27 -1.52 -9.34
N GLY A 38 10.20 -2.01 -8.53
CA GLY A 38 10.83 -1.28 -7.43
C GLY A 38 12.04 -0.45 -7.90
N GLN A 39 12.97 -0.21 -6.99
CA GLN A 39 14.19 0.54 -7.30
C GLN A 39 15.11 -0.23 -8.26
N THR A 40 15.66 0.50 -9.22
CA THR A 40 16.72 0.05 -10.11
C THR A 40 18.08 0.20 -9.43
N LYS A 41 18.82 -0.89 -9.28
CA LYS A 41 20.19 -0.91 -8.77
C LYS A 41 21.14 -1.23 -9.92
N LYS A 42 22.20 -0.43 -10.09
CA LYS A 42 23.27 -0.73 -11.03
C LYS A 42 24.20 -1.75 -10.39
N ASN A 43 24.45 -2.87 -11.05
CA ASN A 43 25.36 -3.88 -10.51
C ASN A 43 26.80 -3.44 -10.76
N THR A 44 27.46 -2.90 -9.73
CA THR A 44 28.85 -2.41 -9.81
C THR A 44 29.91 -3.50 -9.71
N LEU A 45 29.51 -4.74 -9.42
CA LEU A 45 30.42 -5.88 -9.25
C LEU A 45 30.53 -6.75 -10.52
N THR A 46 29.61 -6.60 -11.48
CA THR A 46 29.56 -7.37 -12.74
C THR A 46 29.48 -6.41 -13.94
N ASP A 47 28.88 -6.81 -15.07
CA ASP A 47 28.76 -6.06 -16.36
C ASP A 47 28.09 -4.66 -16.30
N GLY A 48 27.85 -4.09 -15.14
CA GLY A 48 27.27 -2.75 -15.02
C GLY A 48 25.78 -2.68 -15.36
N MET A 49 25.14 -3.84 -15.60
CA MET A 49 23.73 -3.92 -15.94
C MET A 49 22.83 -3.50 -14.77
N ALA A 50 21.76 -2.80 -15.12
CA ALA A 50 20.76 -2.33 -14.18
C ALA A 50 19.76 -3.46 -13.88
N THR A 51 19.63 -3.83 -12.61
CA THR A 51 18.62 -4.80 -12.16
C THR A 51 17.54 -4.05 -11.39
N GLN A 52 16.27 -4.31 -11.73
CA GLN A 52 15.13 -3.74 -11.02
C GLN A 52 14.63 -4.72 -9.96
N THR A 53 14.31 -4.20 -8.77
CA THR A 53 13.72 -5.02 -7.72
C THR A 53 12.26 -5.32 -8.05
N ILE A 54 11.83 -6.57 -7.94
CA ILE A 54 10.42 -6.92 -8.17
C ILE A 54 9.63 -6.64 -6.89
N VAL A 55 8.50 -5.97 -7.02
CA VAL A 55 7.56 -5.67 -5.93
C VAL A 55 6.30 -6.49 -6.13
N THR A 56 5.97 -7.34 -5.17
CA THR A 56 4.77 -8.21 -5.19
C THR A 56 3.78 -7.87 -4.08
N THR A 57 3.99 -6.77 -3.37
CA THR A 57 3.10 -6.29 -2.31
C THR A 57 2.05 -5.32 -2.83
N GLY A 58 0.87 -5.34 -2.23
CA GLY A 58 -0.08 -4.25 -2.42
C GLY A 58 0.42 -2.98 -1.73
N VAL A 59 0.18 -1.83 -2.34
CA VAL A 59 0.61 -0.53 -1.83
C VAL A 59 -0.60 0.37 -1.65
N VAL A 60 -0.73 0.95 -0.46
CA VAL A 60 -1.75 1.95 -0.14
C VAL A 60 -1.05 3.30 -0.03
N ILE A 61 -1.60 4.30 -0.70
CA ILE A 61 -1.13 5.69 -0.63
C ILE A 61 -2.21 6.50 0.08
N CYS A 62 -1.90 7.05 1.23
CA CYS A 62 -2.77 7.92 2.01
C CYS A 62 -2.26 9.36 1.89
N GLY A 63 -3.18 10.33 1.88
CA GLY A 63 -2.83 11.75 1.81
C GLY A 63 -4.07 12.63 1.81
N GLN A 64 -3.84 13.95 1.84
CA GLN A 64 -4.91 14.95 1.83
C GLN A 64 -5.27 15.41 0.43
N GLU A 65 -4.40 15.14 -0.55
CA GLU A 65 -4.54 15.64 -1.91
C GLU A 65 -4.76 14.51 -2.90
N LYS A 66 -5.62 14.77 -3.88
CA LYS A 66 -5.75 13.93 -5.07
C LYS A 66 -4.46 14.02 -5.89
N PRO A 67 -3.91 12.92 -6.45
CA PRO A 67 -2.66 12.94 -7.18
C PRO A 67 -2.82 13.49 -8.61
N THR A 68 -3.30 14.73 -8.74
CA THR A 68 -3.60 15.36 -10.03
C THR A 68 -2.39 16.02 -10.69
N GLN A 69 -1.31 16.26 -9.94
CA GLN A 69 -0.08 16.84 -10.51
C GLN A 69 0.59 15.90 -11.52
N ASP A 70 0.44 14.58 -11.36
CA ASP A 70 0.87 13.59 -12.33
C ASP A 70 -0.32 12.69 -12.70
N MET A 71 -0.96 13.02 -13.83
CA MET A 71 -2.09 12.23 -14.35
C MET A 71 -1.74 10.77 -14.60
N ALA A 72 -0.47 10.45 -14.85
CA ALA A 72 -0.03 9.09 -15.05
C ALA A 72 0.02 8.31 -13.72
N LEU A 73 0.34 8.96 -12.59
CA LEU A 73 0.18 8.34 -11.28
C LEU A 73 -1.31 8.12 -10.98
N TYR A 74 -2.17 9.10 -11.28
CA TYR A 74 -3.61 8.99 -11.03
C TYR A 74 -4.27 7.80 -11.75
N THR A 75 -3.87 7.49 -12.99
CA THR A 75 -4.42 6.32 -13.72
C THR A 75 -3.90 4.97 -13.21
N ARG A 76 -2.91 4.96 -12.33
CA ARG A 76 -2.29 3.75 -11.76
C ARG A 76 -2.77 3.43 -10.35
N VAL A 77 -3.68 4.23 -9.80
CA VAL A 77 -4.23 4.03 -8.46
C VAL A 77 -5.74 3.80 -8.51
N LEU A 78 -6.24 2.98 -7.59
CA LEU A 78 -7.65 2.98 -7.23
C LEU A 78 -7.88 4.12 -6.24
N PHE A 79 -8.49 5.21 -6.71
CA PHE A 79 -8.69 6.41 -5.89
C PHE A 79 -9.94 6.28 -5.03
N LEU A 80 -9.76 6.42 -3.70
CA LEU A 80 -10.84 6.44 -2.72
C LEU A 80 -10.84 7.80 -2.02
N GLU A 81 -11.95 8.52 -2.12
CA GLU A 81 -12.12 9.85 -1.52
C GLU A 81 -13.02 9.79 -0.29
N TYR A 82 -12.60 10.43 0.79
CA TYR A 82 -13.34 10.51 2.05
C TYR A 82 -13.56 11.97 2.40
N THR A 83 -14.80 12.45 2.27
CA THR A 83 -15.16 13.87 2.48
C THR A 83 -15.85 14.13 3.82
N LYS A 84 -16.27 13.06 4.52
CA LYS A 84 -16.98 13.16 5.79
C LYS A 84 -16.03 13.58 6.92
N THR A 85 -16.27 14.74 7.50
CA THR A 85 -15.49 15.30 8.61
C THR A 85 -16.20 15.25 9.96
N SER A 86 -17.52 15.06 9.96
CA SER A 86 -18.35 15.00 11.17
C SER A 86 -18.93 13.60 11.35
N PHE A 87 -18.70 13.01 12.53
CA PHE A 87 -19.12 11.64 12.86
C PHE A 87 -20.05 11.64 14.07
N SER A 88 -21.09 10.80 13.99
CA SER A 88 -22.00 10.56 15.11
C SER A 88 -21.29 9.85 16.27
N PHE A 89 -21.91 9.87 17.45
CA PHE A 89 -21.41 9.13 18.62
C PHE A 89 -21.24 7.64 18.33
N LEU A 90 -22.22 7.02 17.64
CA LEU A 90 -22.16 5.61 17.30
C LEU A 90 -20.99 5.28 16.36
N GLU A 91 -20.73 6.14 15.37
CA GLU A 91 -19.61 5.94 14.43
C GLU A 91 -18.25 6.03 15.14
N LYS A 92 -18.09 7.01 16.04
CA LYS A 92 -16.87 7.14 16.84
C LYS A 92 -16.66 5.92 17.74
N ARG A 93 -17.73 5.45 18.41
CA ARG A 93 -17.69 4.24 19.24
C ARG A 93 -17.29 3.00 18.42
N ASN A 94 -17.83 2.85 17.21
CA ASN A 94 -17.48 1.72 16.33
C ASN A 94 -16.03 1.80 15.86
N TYR A 95 -15.52 3.00 15.59
CA TYR A 95 -14.11 3.21 15.26
C TYR A 95 -13.19 2.84 16.43
N GLU A 96 -13.51 3.26 17.66
CA GLU A 96 -12.76 2.90 18.87
C GLU A 96 -12.75 1.38 19.10
N ALA A 97 -13.88 0.71 18.87
CA ALA A 97 -13.96 -0.75 18.93
C ALA A 97 -13.03 -1.40 17.89
N LEU A 98 -13.02 -0.90 16.65
CA LEU A 98 -12.13 -1.39 15.60
C LEU A 98 -10.64 -1.17 15.93
N GLN A 99 -10.30 -0.03 16.52
CA GLN A 99 -8.96 0.24 17.03
C GLN A 99 -8.57 -0.77 18.12
N GLY A 100 -9.48 -1.07 19.05
CA GLY A 100 -9.26 -2.08 20.10
C GLY A 100 -8.98 -3.47 19.54
N ILE A 101 -9.72 -3.89 18.51
CA ILE A 101 -9.48 -5.15 17.79
C ILE A 101 -8.08 -5.15 17.14
N THR A 102 -7.71 -4.05 16.49
CA THR A 102 -6.40 -3.91 15.82
C THR A 102 -5.25 -3.98 16.82
N ASN A 103 -5.37 -3.32 17.97
CA ASN A 103 -4.37 -3.30 19.03
C ASN A 103 -4.20 -4.66 19.73
N SER A 104 -5.27 -5.47 19.77
CA SER A 104 -5.22 -6.83 20.32
C SER A 104 -4.49 -7.82 19.39
N GLY A 105 -4.18 -7.40 18.17
CA GLY A 105 -3.57 -8.23 17.13
C GLY A 105 -4.61 -8.96 16.28
N LEU A 106 -4.21 -9.26 15.04
CA LEU A 106 -5.13 -9.78 14.01
C LEU A 106 -5.20 -11.31 13.95
N THR A 107 -4.44 -12.03 14.79
CA THR A 107 -4.36 -13.49 14.78
C THR A 107 -5.73 -14.16 14.91
N HIS A 108 -6.61 -13.60 15.74
CA HIS A 108 -7.96 -14.13 15.91
C HIS A 108 -8.78 -14.09 14.61
N LEU A 109 -8.61 -13.04 13.79
CA LEU A 109 -9.25 -12.95 12.47
C LEU A 109 -8.67 -13.97 11.50
N THR A 110 -7.34 -14.15 11.50
CA THR A 110 -6.69 -15.18 10.67
C THR A 110 -7.21 -16.57 11.01
N LEU A 111 -7.37 -16.88 12.31
CA LEU A 111 -7.95 -18.16 12.76
C LEU A 111 -9.41 -18.33 12.32
N GLU A 112 -10.23 -17.27 12.37
CA GLU A 112 -11.61 -17.32 11.85
C GLU A 112 -11.64 -17.59 10.35
N ILE A 113 -10.79 -16.91 9.57
CA ILE A 113 -10.71 -17.12 8.11
C ILE A 113 -10.22 -18.54 7.79
N LEU A 114 -9.24 -19.05 8.54
CA LEU A 114 -8.69 -20.39 8.34
C LEU A 114 -9.73 -21.51 8.52
N LYS A 115 -10.79 -21.30 9.31
CA LYS A 115 -11.91 -22.26 9.41
C LYS A 115 -12.59 -22.52 8.07
N TYR A 116 -12.50 -21.56 7.15
CA TYR A 116 -13.10 -21.64 5.81
C TYR A 116 -12.10 -22.10 4.74
N ARG A 117 -10.90 -22.59 5.10
CA ARG A 117 -9.86 -22.95 4.11
C ARG A 117 -10.34 -23.93 3.03
N GLU A 118 -11.22 -24.87 3.40
CA GLU A 118 -11.73 -25.88 2.47
C GLU A 118 -12.55 -25.28 1.32
N LEU A 119 -13.13 -24.10 1.52
CA LEU A 119 -13.83 -23.35 0.46
C LEU A 119 -12.83 -22.77 -0.55
N PHE A 120 -11.64 -22.37 -0.09
CA PHE A 120 -10.60 -21.81 -0.96
C PHE A 120 -9.80 -22.90 -1.67
N GLU A 121 -9.59 -24.06 -1.06
CA GLU A 121 -8.87 -25.18 -1.70
C GLU A 121 -9.64 -25.79 -2.89
N LYS A 122 -10.95 -25.56 -2.98
CA LYS A 122 -11.83 -26.10 -4.03
C LYS A 122 -12.07 -25.16 -5.21
N ASN A 123 -11.57 -23.92 -5.16
CA ASN A 123 -11.70 -22.89 -6.21
C ASN A 123 -10.33 -22.46 -6.73
#